data_AF-E3QK50-F1
#
_entry.id   AF-E3QK50-F1
#
_cell.length_a   1.000
_cell.length_b   1.000
_cell.length_c   1.000
_cell.angle_alpha   90.00
_cell.angle_beta   90.00
_cell.angle_gamma   90.00
#
_symmetry.space_group_name_H-M   'P 1'
#
loop_
_entity.id
_entity.type
_entity.pdbx_description
1 polymer ?
#
loop_
_entity_poly.entity_id
_entity_poly.type
_entity_poly.pdbx_seq_one_letter_code
_entity_poly.pdbx_strand_id
1 'polypeptide(L)'
;MKDIFSTAHLVIAWIGLEEGNVDLLFDYLRGLKHTSRRERNHYLRSQKRKFAFKDARWLVTRSYWSRIWIVQEFTLARELCVLCGPSAISWAALQQFRPFGISQQTNLGFKHLSKQENHHSIKKHVENCRELSKLRRSWQTDPKRLSFTDTLGARPRLTRLLVFSKDYHCTDPRDRVYGLLGLTETEGEDRIPADYDITPFQLYHRVMFHLQQQGQTSQSQLFRARLAQGLQICDHDDLPASDFIYEAVAGRCAFPSDQDPATWNRFEDALAVALQITKKRK
;
A
#
# COMPACT_ATOMS: atom_id res chain seq x y z
N MET A 1 13.58 3.22 -4.11
CA MET A 1 12.76 3.48 -2.89
C MET A 1 12.92 2.38 -1.84
N LYS A 2 12.75 1.08 -2.16
CA LYS A 2 13.00 -0.03 -1.20
C LYS A 2 14.29 0.15 -0.40
N ASP A 3 15.41 0.31 -1.10
CA ASP A 3 16.75 0.33 -0.52
C ASP A 3 16.92 1.50 0.44
N ILE A 4 16.30 2.65 0.15
CA ILE A 4 16.31 3.83 1.02
C ILE A 4 15.69 3.49 2.38
N PHE A 5 14.46 2.96 2.40
CA PHE A 5 13.76 2.69 3.67
C PHE A 5 14.32 1.49 4.43
N SER A 6 14.84 0.47 3.72
CA SER A 6 15.40 -0.71 4.37
C SER A 6 16.80 -0.49 4.94
N THR A 7 17.58 0.43 4.36
CA THR A 7 18.93 0.78 4.85
C THR A 7 18.92 1.92 5.85
N ALA A 8 17.88 2.77 5.84
CA ALA A 8 17.71 3.84 6.82
C ALA A 8 17.74 3.30 8.25
N HIS A 9 18.51 3.98 9.11
CA HIS A 9 18.53 3.70 10.54
C HIS A 9 17.18 4.06 11.19
N LEU A 10 16.65 5.23 10.84
CA LEU A 10 15.39 5.76 11.34
C LEU A 10 14.60 6.38 10.18
N VAL A 11 13.31 6.06 10.11
CA VAL A 11 12.35 6.74 9.24
C VAL A 11 11.47 7.65 10.08
N ILE A 12 11.37 8.92 9.66
CA ILE A 12 10.51 9.92 10.30
C ILE A 12 9.26 10.09 9.43
N ALA A 13 8.11 9.70 9.99
CA ALA A 13 6.80 9.82 9.37
C ALA A 13 6.14 11.14 9.80
N TRP A 14 6.22 12.17 8.95
CA TRP A 14 5.55 13.44 9.21
C TRP A 14 4.06 13.38 8.84
N ILE A 15 3.19 13.55 9.84
CA ILE A 15 1.73 13.47 9.65
C ILE A 15 1.03 14.83 9.55
N GLY A 16 1.79 15.93 9.58
CA GLY A 16 1.29 17.31 9.55
C GLY A 16 1.45 18.04 10.87
N LEU A 17 0.94 19.27 10.92
CA LEU A 17 0.86 20.05 12.16
C LEU A 17 -0.18 19.44 13.11
N GLU A 18 0.05 19.56 14.41
CA GLU A 18 -0.87 19.10 15.43
C GLU A 18 -2.13 19.98 15.50
N GLU A 19 -3.26 19.36 15.82
CA GLU A 19 -4.52 20.04 16.09
C GLU A 19 -5.09 19.50 17.40
N GLY A 20 -5.47 20.40 18.32
CA GLY A 20 -5.94 20.00 19.64
C GLY A 20 -4.81 19.46 20.53
N ASN A 21 -5.12 18.42 21.31
CA ASN A 21 -4.26 17.95 22.42
C ASN A 21 -3.57 16.61 22.07
N VAL A 22 -2.92 16.55 20.91
CA VAL A 22 -2.28 15.32 20.39
C VAL A 22 -0.98 15.01 21.14
N ASP A 23 -0.27 16.03 21.59
CA ASP A 23 0.87 15.95 22.51
C ASP A 23 0.53 15.15 23.78
N LEU A 24 -0.61 15.47 24.41
CA LEU A 24 -1.12 14.80 25.60
C LEU A 24 -1.52 13.35 25.32
N LEU A 25 -2.07 13.07 24.13
CA LEU A 25 -2.30 11.70 23.68
C LEU A 25 -0.97 10.95 23.52
N PHE A 26 0.06 11.58 22.96
CA PHE A 26 1.38 10.96 22.77
C PHE A 26 2.07 10.68 24.11
N ASP A 27 2.08 11.63 25.05
CA ASP A 27 2.55 11.46 26.41
C ASP A 27 1.87 10.27 27.09
N TYR A 28 0.53 10.21 26.95
CA TYR A 28 -0.25 9.14 27.53
C TYR A 28 0.12 7.76 26.97
N LEU A 29 0.28 7.64 25.65
CA LEU A 29 0.67 6.41 24.99
C LEU A 29 2.10 5.99 25.34
N ARG A 30 3.02 6.95 25.52
CA ARG A 30 4.38 6.70 26.03
C ARG A 30 4.33 6.12 27.43
N GLY A 31 3.60 6.72 28.36
CA GLY A 31 3.43 6.16 29.70
C GLY A 31 2.81 4.76 29.67
N LEU A 32 1.76 4.55 28.87
CA LEU A 32 1.10 3.23 28.75
C LEU A 32 2.03 2.12 28.23
N LYS A 33 3.01 2.46 27.38
CA LYS A 33 4.05 1.52 26.91
C LYS A 33 4.93 1.05 28.07
N HIS A 34 5.28 1.94 29.01
CA HIS A 34 6.14 1.66 30.15
C HIS A 34 5.39 1.07 31.35
N THR A 35 4.07 1.20 31.41
CA THR A 35 3.24 0.62 32.47
C THR A 35 3.13 -0.91 32.36
N SER A 36 3.39 -1.60 33.47
CA SER A 36 3.25 -3.06 33.57
C SER A 36 1.82 -3.50 33.23
N ARG A 37 1.67 -4.68 32.64
CA ARG A 37 0.35 -5.17 32.18
C ARG A 37 -0.71 -5.20 33.28
N ARG A 38 -0.33 -5.50 34.53
CA ARG A 38 -1.23 -5.56 35.69
C ARG A 38 -1.73 -4.17 36.09
N GLU A 39 -0.92 -3.13 35.90
CA GLU A 39 -1.22 -1.75 36.29
C GLU A 39 -1.89 -0.94 35.19
N ARG A 40 -1.93 -1.44 33.94
CA ARG A 40 -2.52 -0.70 32.80
C ARG A 40 -3.94 -0.24 33.06
N ASN A 41 -4.81 -1.09 33.61
CA ASN A 41 -6.19 -0.69 33.91
C ASN A 41 -6.27 0.41 34.96
N HIS A 42 -5.37 0.37 35.95
CA HIS A 42 -5.27 1.43 36.95
C HIS A 42 -4.78 2.72 36.28
N TYR A 43 -3.68 2.66 35.52
CA TYR A 43 -3.16 3.79 34.74
C TYR A 43 -4.23 4.43 33.83
N LEU A 44 -5.01 3.61 33.13
CA LEU A 44 -6.10 4.08 32.27
C LEU A 44 -7.23 4.80 33.02
N ARG A 45 -7.41 4.50 34.33
CA ARG A 45 -8.44 5.08 35.20
C ARG A 45 -7.91 6.25 36.04
N SER A 46 -6.64 6.21 36.44
CA SER A 46 -6.02 7.15 37.38
C SER A 46 -5.44 8.38 36.69
N GLN A 47 -5.02 8.25 35.43
CA GLN A 47 -4.70 9.41 34.61
C GLN A 47 -6.01 10.14 34.30
N LYS A 48 -6.18 11.35 34.87
CA LYS A 48 -7.25 12.27 34.46
C LYS A 48 -7.22 12.37 32.94
N ARG A 49 -8.34 12.13 32.25
CA ARG A 49 -8.40 12.24 30.78
C ARG A 49 -8.01 13.66 30.36
N LYS A 50 -6.77 13.85 29.90
CA LYS A 50 -6.26 15.14 29.42
C LYS A 50 -6.50 15.36 27.92
N PHE A 51 -6.85 14.30 27.19
CA PHE A 51 -7.19 14.33 25.77
C PHE A 51 -8.57 13.70 25.54
N ALA A 52 -9.23 14.11 24.46
CA ALA A 52 -10.60 13.74 24.13
C ALA A 52 -10.65 12.74 22.97
N PHE A 53 -11.83 12.15 22.76
CA PHE A 53 -12.08 11.27 21.61
C PHE A 53 -11.79 11.98 20.28
N LYS A 54 -12.06 13.30 20.20
CA LYS A 54 -11.78 14.10 19.00
C LYS A 54 -10.30 14.07 18.59
N ASP A 55 -9.36 14.11 19.54
CA ASP A 55 -7.91 14.13 19.25
C ASP A 55 -7.47 12.75 18.72
N ALA A 56 -7.98 11.69 19.33
CA ALA A 56 -7.74 10.32 18.89
C ALA A 56 -8.39 10.01 17.53
N ARG A 57 -9.57 10.57 17.26
CA ARG A 57 -10.27 10.47 15.97
C ARG A 57 -9.47 11.18 14.90
N TRP A 58 -9.10 12.44 15.15
CA TRP A 58 -8.30 13.28 14.25
C TRP A 58 -7.03 12.56 13.81
N LEU A 59 -6.28 12.00 14.77
CA LEU A 59 -5.04 11.28 14.51
C LEU A 59 -5.24 10.12 13.51
N VAL A 60 -6.28 9.31 13.68
CA VAL A 60 -6.55 8.12 12.85
C VAL A 60 -7.11 8.49 11.48
N THR A 61 -7.83 9.62 11.39
CA THR A 61 -8.42 10.09 10.13
C THR A 61 -7.45 10.87 9.24
N ARG A 62 -6.20 11.09 9.67
CA ARG A 62 -5.19 11.76 8.84
C ARG A 62 -5.01 11.05 7.51
N SER A 63 -5.02 11.82 6.42
CA SER A 63 -4.80 11.32 5.06
C SER A 63 -3.45 10.64 4.87
N TYR A 64 -2.48 10.95 5.74
CA TYR A 64 -1.18 10.28 5.76
C TYR A 64 -1.32 8.74 5.80
N TRP A 65 -2.22 8.22 6.66
CA TRP A 65 -2.41 6.79 6.87
C TRP A 65 -3.00 6.03 5.68
N SER A 66 -3.48 6.74 4.67
CA SER A 66 -3.99 6.17 3.43
C SER A 66 -3.13 6.52 2.23
N ARG A 67 -1.89 7.00 2.37
CA ARG A 67 -0.98 7.22 1.21
C ARG A 67 -0.35 5.91 0.75
N ILE A 68 -0.29 5.61 -0.54
CA ILE A 68 0.30 4.36 -1.04
C ILE A 68 1.77 4.17 -0.60
N TRP A 69 2.55 5.24 -0.57
CA TRP A 69 3.95 5.22 -0.18
C TRP A 69 4.18 4.83 1.28
N ILE A 70 3.18 5.04 2.15
CA ILE A 70 3.27 4.65 3.55
C ILE A 70 3.52 3.14 3.69
N VAL A 71 3.05 2.34 2.73
CA VAL A 71 3.21 0.88 2.78
C VAL A 71 4.69 0.52 2.76
N GLN A 72 5.51 1.14 1.90
CA GLN A 72 6.97 0.97 1.90
C GLN A 72 7.63 1.67 3.09
N GLU A 73 7.30 2.96 3.31
CA GLU A 73 7.89 3.77 4.40
C GLU A 73 7.78 3.07 5.75
N PHE A 74 6.60 2.52 6.06
CA PHE A 74 6.34 1.87 7.34
C PHE A 74 6.76 0.43 7.37
N THR A 75 6.60 -0.33 6.30
CA THR A 75 6.89 -1.77 6.39
C THR A 75 8.38 -2.03 6.43
N LEU A 76 9.17 -1.29 5.63
CA LEU A 76 10.60 -1.52 5.45
C LEU A 76 11.47 -0.88 6.54
N ALA A 77 10.99 0.16 7.22
CA ALA A 77 11.78 0.90 8.20
C ALA A 77 12.26 0.02 9.35
N ARG A 78 13.55 0.09 9.70
CA ARG A 78 14.07 -0.56 10.91
C ARG A 78 13.47 0.07 12.15
N GLU A 79 13.66 1.38 12.29
CA GLU A 79 13.03 2.20 13.33
C GLU A 79 12.10 3.24 12.71
N LEU A 80 11.02 3.56 13.43
CA LEU A 80 9.98 4.45 12.93
C LEU A 80 9.53 5.40 14.04
N CYS A 81 9.66 6.69 13.77
CA CYS A 81 9.15 7.79 14.60
C CYS A 81 8.06 8.52 13.83
N VAL A 82 6.91 8.76 14.48
CA VAL A 82 5.83 9.56 13.94
C VAL A 82 5.97 10.97 14.50
N LEU A 83 6.02 11.96 13.61
CA LEU A 83 6.21 13.36 13.92
C LEU A 83 4.95 14.13 13.55
N CYS A 84 4.45 14.95 14.48
CA CYS A 84 3.21 15.71 14.36
C CYS A 84 3.41 17.10 14.98
N GLY A 85 3.64 18.13 14.17
CA GLY A 85 4.08 19.42 14.70
C GLY A 85 5.40 19.28 15.50
N PRO A 86 5.51 19.89 16.69
CA PRO A 86 6.66 19.70 17.58
C PRO A 86 6.64 18.35 18.32
N SER A 87 5.54 17.62 18.26
CA SER A 87 5.32 16.39 19.01
C SER A 87 5.83 15.16 18.26
N ALA A 88 6.46 14.23 18.98
CA ALA A 88 7.00 12.99 18.43
C ALA A 88 6.59 11.76 19.25
N ILE A 89 6.40 10.63 18.56
CA ILE A 89 6.09 9.35 19.19
C ILE A 89 6.73 8.18 18.44
N SER A 90 7.40 7.29 19.19
CA SER A 90 7.89 6.03 18.62
C SER A 90 6.73 5.13 18.18
N TRP A 91 6.90 4.40 17.08
CA TRP A 91 5.88 3.44 16.62
C TRP A 91 5.45 2.46 17.72
N ALA A 92 6.39 1.94 18.51
CA ALA A 92 6.09 1.02 19.61
C ALA A 92 5.17 1.62 20.70
N ALA A 93 5.26 2.93 20.94
CA ALA A 93 4.34 3.64 21.84
C ALA A 93 2.99 3.89 21.16
N LEU A 94 2.98 4.31 19.89
CA LEU A 94 1.76 4.52 19.13
C LEU A 94 0.90 3.23 19.01
N GLN A 95 1.53 2.06 18.92
CA GLN A 95 0.87 0.75 18.90
C GLN A 95 0.09 0.40 20.19
N GLN A 96 0.29 1.14 21.29
CA GLN A 96 -0.57 1.02 22.48
C GLN A 96 -1.98 1.56 22.21
N PHE A 97 -2.17 2.34 21.14
CA PHE A 97 -3.46 2.79 20.68
C PHE A 97 -4.08 1.75 19.74
N ARG A 98 -5.30 1.28 20.04
CA ARG A 98 -5.94 0.13 19.39
C ARG A 98 -6.02 0.24 17.86
N PRO A 99 -6.23 1.41 17.24
CA PRO A 99 -6.19 1.54 15.77
C PRO A 99 -4.85 1.16 15.13
N PHE A 100 -3.74 1.37 15.83
CA PHE A 100 -2.37 1.01 15.38
C PHE A 100 -1.85 -0.28 16.04
N GLY A 101 -2.56 -0.78 17.03
CA GLY A 101 -2.21 -1.99 17.75
C GLY A 101 -2.88 -3.23 17.19
N ILE A 102 -2.14 -4.33 17.12
CA ILE A 102 -2.69 -5.61 16.62
C ILE A 102 -2.89 -6.66 17.72
N SER A 103 -2.51 -6.37 18.97
CA SER A 103 -2.89 -7.17 20.14
C SER A 103 -4.29 -6.81 20.63
N GLN A 104 -5.10 -7.80 20.97
CA GLN A 104 -6.39 -7.58 21.63
C GLN A 104 -6.24 -7.32 23.14
N GLN A 105 -5.06 -7.57 23.70
CA GLN A 105 -4.88 -7.82 25.13
C GLN A 105 -4.48 -6.57 25.93
N THR A 106 -5.24 -5.47 25.76
CA THR A 106 -5.10 -4.14 26.41
C THR A 106 -4.31 -3.07 25.63
N ASN A 107 -5.01 -2.49 24.66
CA ASN A 107 -4.66 -1.22 24.02
C ASN A 107 -5.74 -0.17 24.33
N LEU A 108 -5.36 1.11 24.40
CA LEU A 108 -6.30 2.23 24.48
C LEU A 108 -7.20 2.17 23.24
N GLY A 109 -8.44 1.76 23.43
CA GLY A 109 -9.47 1.74 22.37
C GLY A 109 -10.40 2.94 22.48
N PHE A 110 -11.04 3.30 21.38
CA PHE A 110 -12.01 4.39 21.34
C PHE A 110 -13.14 4.28 22.36
N LYS A 111 -13.62 3.07 22.67
CA LYS A 111 -14.60 2.82 23.77
C LYS A 111 -14.15 3.29 25.15
N HIS A 112 -12.84 3.42 25.37
CA HIS A 112 -12.27 3.95 26.62
C HIS A 112 -12.25 5.48 26.62
N LEU A 113 -12.47 6.12 25.48
CA LEU A 113 -12.50 7.58 25.31
C LEU A 113 -13.95 8.09 25.24
N SER A 114 -14.83 7.40 24.51
CA SER A 114 -16.26 7.72 24.43
C SER A 114 -17.10 6.45 24.39
N LYS A 115 -18.14 6.38 25.25
CA LYS A 115 -19.14 5.29 25.23
C LYS A 115 -20.29 5.57 24.26
N GLN A 116 -20.49 6.84 23.88
CA GLN A 116 -21.65 7.30 23.11
C GLN A 116 -21.38 7.44 21.62
N GLU A 117 -20.11 7.55 21.20
CA GLU A 117 -19.78 7.77 19.79
C GLU A 117 -19.62 6.46 19.00
N ASN A 118 -20.48 6.28 18.00
CA ASN A 118 -20.43 5.18 17.05
C ASN A 118 -19.21 5.31 16.12
N HIS A 119 -18.28 4.35 16.19
CA HIS A 119 -17.03 4.35 15.40
C HIS A 119 -17.19 3.99 13.91
N HIS A 120 -18.43 3.91 13.41
CA HIS A 120 -18.71 3.51 12.03
C HIS A 120 -18.10 4.48 11.02
N SER A 121 -18.11 5.79 11.31
CA SER A 121 -17.56 6.84 10.42
C SER A 121 -16.03 6.76 10.24
N ILE A 122 -15.32 6.11 11.16
CA ILE A 122 -13.86 5.97 11.12
C ILE A 122 -13.40 4.52 10.95
N LYS A 123 -14.33 3.58 10.77
CA LYS A 123 -14.04 2.15 10.68
C LYS A 123 -13.00 1.85 9.59
N LYS A 124 -13.17 2.46 8.40
CA LYS A 124 -12.23 2.32 7.28
C LYS A 124 -10.81 2.82 7.61
N HIS A 125 -10.69 3.97 8.26
CA HIS A 125 -9.39 4.50 8.67
C HIS A 125 -8.70 3.61 9.71
N VAL A 126 -9.47 3.08 10.67
CA VAL A 126 -8.98 2.12 11.66
C VAL A 126 -8.50 0.83 10.98
N GLU A 127 -9.26 0.32 10.01
CA GLU A 127 -8.88 -0.86 9.24
C GLU A 127 -7.57 -0.62 8.48
N ASN A 128 -7.43 0.49 7.75
CA ASN A 128 -6.19 0.84 7.05
C ASN A 128 -4.97 0.88 7.99
N CYS A 129 -5.08 1.56 9.14
CA CYS A 129 -4.01 1.63 10.14
C CYS A 129 -3.63 0.25 10.69
N ARG A 130 -4.64 -0.60 10.94
CA ARG A 130 -4.45 -1.94 11.50
C ARG A 130 -3.81 -2.88 10.49
N GLU A 131 -4.23 -2.79 9.24
CA GLU A 131 -3.66 -3.54 8.12
C GLU A 131 -2.18 -3.17 7.90
N LEU A 132 -1.83 -1.88 7.92
CA LEU A 132 -0.44 -1.42 7.90
C LEU A 132 0.38 -1.99 9.07
N SER A 133 -0.21 -2.01 10.26
CA SER A 133 0.44 -2.52 11.47
C SER A 133 0.67 -4.04 11.43
N LYS A 134 -0.25 -4.79 10.83
CA LYS A 134 -0.09 -6.22 10.58
C LYS A 134 1.04 -6.46 9.58
N LEU A 135 1.03 -5.74 8.46
CA LEU A 135 2.04 -5.86 7.42
C LEU A 135 3.45 -5.58 7.97
N ARG A 136 3.63 -4.48 8.71
CA ARG A 136 4.89 -4.15 9.38
C ARG A 136 5.33 -5.22 10.37
N ARG A 137 4.46 -5.69 11.27
CA ARG A 137 4.84 -6.73 12.24
C ARG A 137 5.31 -7.98 11.51
N SER A 138 4.52 -8.41 10.53
CA SER A 138 4.77 -9.59 9.72
C SER A 138 6.15 -9.52 9.06
N TRP A 139 6.50 -8.36 8.49
CA TRP A 139 7.82 -8.09 7.92
C TRP A 139 8.95 -8.14 8.95
N GLN A 140 8.73 -7.60 10.15
CA GLN A 140 9.74 -7.58 11.21
C GLN A 140 9.95 -8.93 11.90
N THR A 141 8.92 -9.78 11.99
CA THR A 141 9.03 -11.09 12.67
C THR A 141 9.69 -12.14 11.79
N ASP A 142 9.36 -12.16 10.50
CA ASP A 142 9.99 -13.03 9.52
C ASP A 142 9.78 -12.44 8.12
N PRO A 143 10.80 -11.79 7.54
CA PRO A 143 10.71 -11.24 6.18
C PRO A 143 10.40 -12.30 5.10
N LYS A 144 10.64 -13.59 5.39
CA LYS A 144 10.35 -14.72 4.50
C LYS A 144 8.99 -15.36 4.79
N ARG A 145 8.33 -15.05 5.91
CA ARG A 145 6.98 -15.55 6.25
C ARG A 145 6.05 -14.40 6.60
N LEU A 146 5.75 -13.60 5.59
CA LEU A 146 4.70 -12.61 5.72
C LEU A 146 3.35 -13.37 5.78
N SER A 147 2.58 -13.21 6.84
CA SER A 147 1.20 -13.77 7.02
C SER A 147 0.16 -13.33 5.95
N PHE A 148 0.63 -12.71 4.87
CA PHE A 148 -0.10 -12.32 3.67
C PHE A 148 0.27 -13.20 2.46
N THR A 149 0.93 -14.33 2.67
CA THR A 149 1.34 -15.25 1.61
C THR A 149 0.32 -16.35 1.41
N ASP A 150 0.19 -16.83 0.16
CA ASP A 150 -0.64 -17.99 -0.17
C ASP A 150 0.04 -19.32 0.23
N THR A 151 1.34 -19.29 0.56
CA THR A 151 2.17 -20.44 0.94
C THR A 151 3.18 -20.08 2.03
N LEU A 152 3.58 -21.08 2.84
CA LEU A 152 4.62 -20.94 3.85
C LEU A 152 5.97 -20.62 3.19
N GLY A 153 6.52 -19.41 3.40
CA GLY A 153 7.92 -19.09 3.08
C GLY A 153 8.19 -18.12 1.91
N ALA A 154 7.17 -17.51 1.31
CA ALA A 154 7.32 -16.52 0.23
C ALA A 154 7.12 -15.06 0.72
N ARG A 155 7.53 -14.06 -0.06
CA ARG A 155 7.12 -12.64 0.07
C ARG A 155 5.73 -12.42 -0.58
N PRO A 156 4.98 -11.37 -0.21
CA PRO A 156 3.65 -11.13 -0.76
C PRO A 156 3.75 -10.78 -2.25
N ARG A 157 2.92 -11.46 -3.06
CA ARG A 157 2.76 -11.16 -4.48
C ARG A 157 2.18 -9.77 -4.68
N LEU A 158 2.54 -9.13 -5.79
CA LEU A 158 2.01 -7.82 -6.18
C LEU A 158 0.47 -7.80 -6.18
N THR A 159 -0.16 -8.88 -6.67
CA THR A 159 -1.62 -9.05 -6.72
C THR A 159 -2.26 -8.88 -5.34
N ARG A 160 -1.67 -9.46 -4.29
CA ARG A 160 -2.17 -9.40 -2.92
C ARG A 160 -1.96 -8.02 -2.30
N LEU A 161 -0.82 -7.38 -2.57
CA LEU A 161 -0.53 -6.01 -2.13
C LEU A 161 -1.48 -4.98 -2.77
N LEU A 162 -1.84 -5.17 -4.04
CA LEU A 162 -2.81 -4.33 -4.73
C LEU A 162 -4.22 -4.46 -4.12
N VAL A 163 -4.65 -5.67 -3.76
CA VAL A 163 -5.93 -5.88 -3.07
C VAL A 163 -5.93 -5.24 -1.69
N PHE A 164 -4.84 -5.39 -0.94
CA PHE A 164 -4.65 -4.79 0.38
C PHE A 164 -4.71 -3.26 0.34
N SER A 165 -4.04 -2.65 -0.64
CA SER A 165 -3.88 -1.20 -0.76
C SER A 165 -4.94 -0.52 -1.63
N LYS A 166 -6.04 -1.22 -1.95
CA LYS A 166 -7.13 -0.70 -2.79
C LYS A 166 -7.68 0.64 -2.31
N ASP A 167 -7.70 0.83 -0.99
CA ASP A 167 -8.25 2.01 -0.32
C ASP A 167 -7.20 3.09 -0.02
N TYR A 168 -5.96 2.89 -0.48
CA TYR A 168 -4.89 3.85 -0.36
C TYR A 168 -4.96 4.83 -1.55
N HIS A 169 -4.36 5.99 -1.40
CA HIS A 169 -4.40 7.10 -2.34
C HIS A 169 -2.99 7.38 -2.86
N CYS A 170 -2.94 7.77 -4.12
CA CYS A 170 -1.76 8.22 -4.82
C CYS A 170 -2.16 9.40 -5.71
N THR A 171 -1.29 10.40 -5.81
CA THR A 171 -1.48 11.53 -6.73
C THR A 171 -1.15 11.09 -8.14
N ASP A 172 -0.03 10.40 -8.31
CA ASP A 172 0.32 9.73 -9.55
C ASP A 172 -0.32 8.32 -9.58
N PRO A 173 -1.11 7.96 -10.60
CA PRO A 173 -1.70 6.63 -10.70
C PRO A 173 -0.66 5.50 -10.70
N ARG A 174 0.56 5.73 -11.23
CA ARG A 174 1.62 4.72 -11.33
C ARG A 174 2.18 4.29 -9.97
N ASP A 175 2.10 5.18 -8.98
CA ASP A 175 2.48 4.87 -7.60
C ASP A 175 1.63 3.75 -6.99
N ARG A 176 0.45 3.46 -7.57
CA ARG A 176 -0.36 2.28 -7.21
C ARG A 176 0.45 0.98 -7.29
N VAL A 177 1.37 0.91 -8.26
CA VAL A 177 2.28 -0.22 -8.46
C VAL A 177 3.62 0.09 -7.80
N TYR A 178 4.25 1.22 -8.12
CA TYR A 178 5.62 1.54 -7.67
C TYR A 178 5.75 1.69 -6.16
N GLY A 179 4.69 2.17 -5.49
CA GLY A 179 4.57 2.23 -4.03
C GLY A 179 4.55 0.86 -3.35
N LEU A 180 4.42 -0.24 -4.10
CA LEU A 180 4.36 -1.61 -3.56
C LEU A 180 5.55 -2.49 -3.96
N LEU A 181 6.26 -2.16 -5.05
CA LEU A 181 7.35 -2.99 -5.60
C LEU A 181 8.50 -3.27 -4.61
N GLY A 182 8.71 -2.41 -3.61
CA GLY A 182 9.73 -2.66 -2.59
C GLY A 182 9.44 -3.86 -1.68
N LEU A 183 8.21 -4.37 -1.71
CA LEU A 183 7.72 -5.45 -0.85
C LEU A 183 7.55 -6.79 -1.59
N THR A 184 7.70 -6.79 -2.91
CA THR A 184 7.49 -7.99 -3.74
C THR A 184 8.74 -8.87 -3.85
N GLU A 185 8.49 -10.11 -4.23
CA GLU A 185 9.50 -11.14 -4.53
C GLU A 185 9.99 -10.99 -5.97
N THR A 186 10.77 -9.94 -6.24
CA THR A 186 11.47 -9.80 -7.52
C THR A 186 12.89 -9.36 -7.24
N GLU A 187 13.83 -10.31 -7.37
CA GLU A 187 15.27 -10.08 -7.31
C GLU A 187 15.84 -10.41 -8.70
N GLY A 188 16.73 -9.55 -9.22
CA GLY A 188 17.33 -9.70 -10.55
C GLY A 188 16.61 -8.92 -11.67
N GLU A 189 16.82 -9.36 -12.92
CA GLU A 189 16.31 -8.74 -14.15
C GLU A 189 14.77 -8.79 -14.28
N ASP A 190 14.11 -9.68 -13.52
CA ASP A 190 12.65 -9.82 -13.52
C ASP A 190 11.92 -8.71 -12.77
N ARG A 191 12.62 -7.77 -12.13
CA ARG A 191 11.98 -6.68 -11.38
C ARG A 191 11.40 -5.65 -12.34
N ILE A 192 10.12 -5.30 -12.18
CA ILE A 192 9.54 -4.14 -12.86
C ILE A 192 10.28 -2.87 -12.42
N PRO A 193 11.01 -2.16 -13.30
CA PRO A 193 11.65 -0.91 -12.94
C PRO A 193 10.60 0.18 -12.74
N ALA A 194 10.85 1.07 -11.77
CA ALA A 194 10.05 2.28 -11.63
C ALA A 194 10.43 3.25 -12.75
N ASP A 195 9.45 3.62 -13.56
CA ASP A 195 9.64 4.34 -14.81
C ASP A 195 8.51 5.37 -14.93
N TYR A 196 8.84 6.64 -14.73
CA TYR A 196 7.88 7.74 -14.77
C TYR A 196 7.83 8.41 -16.16
N ASP A 197 8.49 7.84 -17.16
CA ASP A 197 8.39 8.30 -18.55
C ASP A 197 7.32 7.52 -19.32
N ILE A 198 6.85 6.40 -18.78
CA ILE A 198 5.75 5.62 -19.34
C ILE A 198 4.37 6.04 -18.82
N THR A 199 3.36 5.81 -19.65
CA THR A 199 1.95 6.03 -19.34
C THR A 199 1.40 4.96 -18.39
N PRO A 200 0.30 5.23 -17.66
CA PRO A 200 -0.36 4.22 -16.83
C PRO A 200 -0.82 2.99 -17.63
N PHE A 201 -1.22 3.18 -18.89
CA PHE A 201 -1.54 2.08 -19.81
C PHE A 201 -0.33 1.19 -20.05
N GLN A 202 0.81 1.74 -20.47
CA GLN A 202 2.06 0.98 -20.65
C GLN A 202 2.48 0.25 -19.36
N LEU A 203 2.31 0.88 -18.20
CA LEU A 203 2.59 0.24 -16.91
C LEU A 203 1.66 -0.94 -16.63
N TYR A 204 0.37 -0.83 -16.93
CA TYR A 204 -0.58 -1.95 -16.83
C TYR A 204 -0.08 -3.16 -17.63
N HIS A 205 0.31 -2.95 -18.89
CA HIS A 205 0.84 -4.03 -19.73
C HIS A 205 2.12 -4.62 -19.17
N ARG A 206 3.06 -3.78 -18.72
CA ARG A 206 4.32 -4.24 -18.10
C ARG A 206 4.04 -5.12 -16.88
N VAL A 207 3.06 -4.77 -16.05
CA VAL A 207 2.62 -5.60 -14.91
C VAL A 207 1.99 -6.92 -15.38
N MET A 208 1.09 -6.88 -16.36
CA MET A 208 0.44 -8.09 -16.89
C MET A 208 1.44 -9.07 -17.51
N PHE A 209 2.37 -8.57 -18.32
CA PHE A 209 3.45 -9.36 -18.91
C PHE A 209 4.34 -9.99 -17.83
N HIS A 210 4.73 -9.21 -16.84
CA HIS A 210 5.54 -9.71 -15.72
C HIS A 210 4.83 -10.83 -14.95
N LEU A 211 3.52 -10.70 -14.66
CA LEU A 211 2.74 -11.75 -13.99
C LEU A 211 2.63 -13.02 -14.84
N GLN A 212 2.52 -12.90 -16.16
CA GLN A 212 2.50 -14.04 -17.08
C GLN A 212 3.82 -14.81 -17.07
N GLN A 213 4.96 -14.11 -17.08
CA GLN A 213 6.29 -14.74 -16.99
C GLN A 213 6.50 -15.49 -15.67
N GLN A 214 5.87 -15.05 -14.58
CA GLN A 214 5.85 -15.75 -13.30
C GLN A 214 4.89 -16.95 -13.23
N GLY A 215 4.37 -17.42 -14.37
CA GLY A 215 3.43 -18.53 -14.45
C GLY A 215 2.02 -18.20 -13.95
N GLN A 216 1.69 -16.92 -13.79
CA GLN A 216 0.35 -16.47 -13.39
C GLN A 216 -0.48 -16.02 -14.60
N THR A 217 -0.62 -16.93 -15.57
CA THR A 217 -1.25 -16.74 -16.88
C THR A 217 -2.74 -16.36 -16.82
N SER A 218 -3.47 -16.82 -15.80
CA SER A 218 -4.91 -16.55 -15.64
C SER A 218 -5.20 -15.65 -14.45
N GLN A 219 -4.99 -14.35 -14.59
CA GLN A 219 -5.49 -13.38 -13.62
C GLN A 219 -7.00 -13.21 -13.77
N SER A 220 -7.73 -13.15 -12.65
CA SER A 220 -9.18 -12.91 -12.68
C SER A 220 -9.50 -11.60 -13.41
N GLN A 221 -10.61 -11.57 -14.15
CA GLN A 221 -11.11 -10.34 -14.78
C GLN A 221 -11.26 -9.19 -13.76
N LEU A 222 -11.64 -9.53 -12.53
CA LEU A 222 -11.72 -8.60 -11.41
C LEU A 222 -10.37 -7.98 -11.03
N PHE A 223 -9.28 -8.75 -11.09
CA PHE A 223 -7.93 -8.22 -10.84
C PHE A 223 -7.53 -7.24 -11.94
N ARG A 224 -7.71 -7.63 -13.20
CA ARG A 224 -7.42 -6.79 -14.37
C ARG A 224 -8.17 -5.45 -14.30
N ALA A 225 -9.48 -5.51 -14.05
CA ALA A 225 -10.30 -4.32 -13.89
C ALA A 225 -9.84 -3.41 -12.74
N ARG A 226 -9.50 -3.99 -11.57
CA ARG A 226 -9.01 -3.21 -10.41
C ARG A 226 -7.65 -2.56 -10.65
N LEU A 227 -6.73 -3.25 -11.32
CA LEU A 227 -5.43 -2.68 -11.65
C LEU A 227 -5.61 -1.51 -12.63
N ALA A 228 -6.41 -1.69 -13.67
CA ALA A 228 -6.70 -0.63 -14.64
C ALA A 228 -7.41 0.57 -14.00
N GLN A 229 -8.40 0.34 -13.14
CA GLN A 229 -9.06 1.38 -12.35
C GLN A 229 -8.07 2.12 -11.43
N GLY A 230 -7.19 1.39 -10.75
CA GLY A 230 -6.18 1.96 -9.85
C GLY A 230 -5.11 2.78 -10.59
N LEU A 231 -4.83 2.43 -11.84
CA LEU A 231 -3.98 3.16 -12.78
C LEU A 231 -4.73 4.27 -13.55
N GLN A 232 -6.04 4.45 -13.30
CA GLN A 232 -6.88 5.45 -13.94
C GLN A 232 -6.88 5.38 -15.48
N ILE A 233 -6.89 4.16 -16.03
CA ILE A 233 -6.96 3.94 -17.48
C ILE A 233 -8.41 4.15 -17.95
N CYS A 234 -8.59 5.02 -18.96
CA CYS A 234 -9.87 5.22 -19.65
C CYS A 234 -10.30 3.93 -20.37
N ASP A 235 -11.60 3.68 -20.49
CA ASP A 235 -12.17 2.52 -21.21
C ASP A 235 -11.70 1.15 -20.69
N HIS A 236 -11.39 1.07 -19.38
CA HIS A 236 -10.87 -0.15 -18.77
C HIS A 236 -11.84 -1.35 -18.79
N ASP A 237 -13.13 -1.10 -19.00
CA ASP A 237 -14.16 -2.11 -19.16
C ASP A 237 -14.01 -2.92 -20.46
N ASP A 238 -13.38 -2.33 -21.48
CA ASP A 238 -13.09 -2.98 -22.78
C ASP A 238 -11.75 -3.72 -22.79
N LEU A 239 -10.90 -3.50 -21.77
CA LEU A 239 -9.58 -4.11 -21.72
C LEU A 239 -9.60 -5.66 -21.71
N PRO A 240 -10.56 -6.36 -21.08
CA PRO A 240 -10.60 -7.82 -21.10
C PRO A 240 -10.83 -8.45 -22.48
N ALA A 241 -11.18 -7.68 -23.52
CA ALA A 241 -11.65 -8.20 -24.80
C ALA A 241 -10.62 -8.21 -25.95
N SER A 242 -9.40 -7.66 -25.76
CA SER A 242 -8.47 -7.37 -26.87
C SER A 242 -7.09 -8.03 -26.78
N ASP A 243 -7.02 -9.33 -26.49
CA ASP A 243 -5.74 -10.09 -26.32
C ASP A 243 -4.66 -9.78 -27.38
N PHE A 244 -5.06 -9.48 -28.63
CA PHE A 244 -4.15 -9.15 -29.73
C PHE A 244 -3.46 -7.77 -29.62
N ILE A 245 -4.19 -6.70 -29.24
CA ILE A 245 -3.56 -5.39 -29.01
C ILE A 245 -2.68 -5.47 -27.76
N TYR A 246 -3.02 -6.32 -26.78
CA TYR A 246 -2.20 -6.57 -25.59
C TYR A 246 -0.83 -7.15 -25.92
N GLU A 247 -0.75 -8.18 -26.76
CA GLU A 247 0.53 -8.80 -27.12
C GLU A 247 1.40 -7.86 -27.97
N ALA A 248 0.81 -7.13 -28.90
CA ALA A 248 1.53 -6.18 -29.77
C ALA A 248 2.12 -4.98 -28.99
N VAL A 249 1.41 -4.45 -27.99
CA VAL A 249 1.89 -3.32 -27.16
C VAL A 249 2.85 -3.80 -26.06
N ALA A 250 2.60 -4.95 -25.45
CA ALA A 250 3.52 -5.54 -24.46
C ALA A 250 4.87 -5.88 -25.07
N GLY A 251 4.90 -6.37 -26.31
CA GLY A 251 6.13 -6.60 -27.08
C GLY A 251 6.96 -5.32 -27.29
N ARG A 252 6.33 -4.15 -27.44
CA ARG A 252 7.04 -2.87 -27.57
C ARG A 252 7.65 -2.35 -26.26
N CYS A 253 7.05 -2.66 -25.11
CA CYS A 253 7.52 -2.17 -23.81
C CYS A 253 8.80 -2.87 -23.30
N ALA A 254 9.24 -3.93 -24.01
CA ALA A 254 10.42 -4.72 -23.72
C ALA A 254 11.65 -4.34 -24.57
N PHE A 255 11.53 -3.49 -25.60
CA PHE A 255 12.63 -3.18 -26.53
C PHE A 255 12.85 -1.67 -26.70
N PRO A 256 14.11 -1.17 -26.62
CA PRO A 256 14.45 0.20 -26.98
C PRO A 256 14.09 0.49 -28.45
N SER A 257 13.56 1.68 -28.70
CA SER A 257 12.85 2.07 -29.94
C SER A 257 13.66 2.06 -31.24
N ASP A 258 14.96 1.77 -31.23
CA ASP A 258 15.86 2.23 -32.31
C ASP A 258 16.67 1.10 -33.01
N GLN A 259 16.47 -0.19 -32.70
CA GLN A 259 17.43 -1.24 -33.16
C GLN A 259 16.93 -2.32 -34.13
N ASP A 260 15.65 -2.42 -34.52
CA ASP A 260 15.22 -3.45 -35.49
C ASP A 260 14.06 -3.03 -36.42
N PRO A 261 14.37 -2.63 -37.68
CA PRO A 261 13.38 -2.32 -38.72
C PRO A 261 12.50 -3.50 -39.15
N ALA A 262 12.97 -4.75 -39.02
CA ALA A 262 12.19 -5.93 -39.42
C ALA A 262 11.00 -6.16 -38.48
N THR A 263 11.15 -5.79 -37.22
CA THR A 263 10.09 -5.83 -36.21
C THR A 263 9.01 -4.75 -36.48
N TRP A 264 9.39 -3.60 -37.04
CA TRP A 264 8.44 -2.56 -37.49
C TRP A 264 7.56 -3.02 -38.65
N ASN A 265 8.13 -3.68 -39.66
CA ASN A 265 7.35 -4.21 -40.79
C ASN A 265 6.32 -5.27 -40.35
N ARG A 266 6.72 -6.18 -39.45
CA ARG A 266 5.79 -7.18 -38.88
C ARG A 266 4.65 -6.53 -38.08
N PHE A 267 4.94 -5.42 -37.40
CA PHE A 267 3.92 -4.64 -36.69
C PHE A 267 2.93 -3.97 -37.66
N GLU A 268 3.41 -3.35 -38.74
CA GLU A 268 2.53 -2.73 -39.75
C GLU A 268 1.64 -3.76 -40.44
N ASP A 269 2.19 -4.93 -40.79
CA ASP A 269 1.42 -6.04 -41.37
C ASP A 269 0.33 -6.55 -40.40
N ALA A 270 0.69 -6.72 -39.13
CA ALA A 270 -0.25 -7.15 -38.08
C ALA A 270 -1.36 -6.11 -37.82
N LEU A 271 -1.02 -4.82 -37.87
CA LEU A 271 -1.97 -3.72 -37.68
C LEU A 271 -2.90 -3.59 -38.89
N ALA A 272 -2.39 -3.77 -40.11
CA ALA A 272 -3.16 -3.75 -41.34
C ALA A 272 -4.20 -4.88 -41.38
N VAL A 273 -3.86 -6.07 -40.90
CA VAL A 273 -4.80 -7.20 -40.78
C VAL A 273 -5.89 -6.91 -39.75
N ALA A 274 -5.53 -6.34 -38.58
CA ALA A 274 -6.50 -6.02 -37.53
C ALA A 274 -7.49 -4.91 -37.92
N LEU A 275 -7.03 -3.87 -38.62
CA LEU A 275 -7.88 -2.79 -39.15
C LEU A 275 -8.77 -3.23 -40.32
N GLN A 276 -8.45 -4.35 -40.97
CA GLN A 276 -9.30 -4.95 -42.02
C GLN A 276 -10.41 -5.84 -41.46
N ILE A 277 -10.23 -6.46 -40.29
CA ILE A 277 -11.27 -7.29 -39.63
C ILE A 277 -12.46 -6.45 -39.13
N THR A 278 -12.24 -5.18 -38.76
CA THR A 278 -13.31 -4.28 -38.30
C THR A 278 -14.26 -3.80 -39.41
N LYS A 279 -13.92 -4.00 -40.70
CA LYS A 279 -14.77 -3.58 -41.84
C LYS A 279 -15.81 -4.60 -42.31
N LYS A 280 -15.98 -5.75 -41.65
CA LYS A 280 -17.07 -6.70 -41.98
C LYS A 280 -18.00 -6.98 -40.79
N ARG A 281 -18.88 -6.02 -40.52
CA ARG A 281 -20.24 -6.29 -40.03
C ARG A 281 -21.21 -5.35 -40.74
N LYS A 282 -21.80 -5.85 -41.84
CA LYS A 282 -23.14 -5.50 -42.28
C LYS A 282 -24.02 -6.71 -41.98
#